data_AF-A0A7J0ADU8-F1
#
_entry.id   AF-A0A7J0ADU8-F1
#
_cell.length_a   1.000
_cell.length_b   1.000
_cell.length_c   1.000
_cell.angle_alpha   90.00
_cell.angle_beta   90.00
_cell.angle_gamma   90.00
#
_symmetry.space_group_name_H-M   'P 1'
#
loop_
_entity.id
_entity.type
_entity.pdbx_description
1 polymer ?
#
loop_
_entity_poly.entity_id
_entity_poly.type
_entity_poly.pdbx_seq_one_letter_code
_entity_poly.pdbx_strand_id
1 'polypeptide(L)'
;MNLPAKPSRIDFEAIDLTTINRILSTGNTDCLTPEEREYYQFMEMVRGLRARMLLPGGRKIVTKAGIIKLLKNNYGLSDWMARRIYDDAINFFYAETSVTPRAWANLYAEKLEKMADLAFASGKFKEGRALLNDAAKLRGCYDEAAPEIPEELLQPKTAIIYTSDAAALGAPAADRRELEAFIDEIPEVPQIIRGRVKEDAGIKPKNLLKRMIEDVKEFADETD
;
A
#
# COMPACT_ATOMS: atom_id res chain seq x y z
N MET A 1 6.09 -26.88 40.39
CA MET A 1 7.34 -27.65 40.32
C MET A 1 8.48 -26.73 40.71
N ASN A 2 9.16 -27.00 41.82
CA ASN A 2 10.42 -26.35 42.18
C ASN A 2 11.54 -27.19 41.57
N LEU A 3 12.15 -26.70 40.50
CA LEU A 3 13.39 -27.26 39.98
C LEU A 3 14.55 -26.66 40.80
N PRO A 4 15.45 -27.47 41.37
CA PRO A 4 16.67 -26.95 41.97
C PRO A 4 17.53 -26.38 40.85
N ALA A 5 17.69 -25.05 40.83
CA ALA A 5 18.46 -24.37 39.81
C ALA A 5 19.95 -24.63 40.02
N LYS A 6 20.58 -25.29 39.06
CA LYS A 6 22.04 -25.23 38.90
C LYS A 6 22.40 -23.77 38.56
N PRO A 7 23.47 -23.20 39.14
CA PRO A 7 23.97 -21.91 38.68
C PRO A 7 24.29 -22.05 37.19
N SER A 8 23.67 -21.20 36.36
CA SER A 8 23.91 -21.18 34.92
C SER A 8 25.38 -20.81 34.69
N ARG A 9 26.15 -21.70 34.07
CA ARG A 9 27.56 -21.49 33.69
C ARG A 9 27.65 -20.96 32.27
N ILE A 10 26.76 -20.05 31.91
CA ILE A 10 26.77 -19.45 30.58
C ILE A 10 27.94 -18.48 30.49
N ASP A 11 28.79 -18.63 29.48
CA ASP A 11 29.78 -17.63 29.11
C ASP A 11 29.14 -16.60 28.15
N PHE A 12 28.91 -15.38 28.64
CA PHE A 12 28.20 -14.35 27.89
C PHE A 12 29.04 -13.72 26.78
N GLU A 13 30.37 -13.90 26.82
CA GLU A 13 31.27 -13.42 25.78
C GLU A 13 31.34 -14.37 24.58
N ALA A 14 30.99 -15.64 24.78
CA ALA A 14 30.96 -16.66 23.73
C ALA A 14 29.66 -16.66 22.89
N ILE A 15 28.64 -15.89 23.29
CA ILE A 15 27.31 -15.88 22.66
C ILE A 15 27.30 -14.92 21.47
N ASP A 16 27.08 -15.47 20.27
CA ASP A 16 26.88 -14.67 19.06
C ASP A 16 25.39 -14.41 18.80
N LEU A 17 24.97 -13.17 19.02
CA LEU A 17 23.59 -12.73 18.78
C LEU A 17 23.19 -12.86 17.30
N THR A 18 24.14 -12.85 16.36
CA THR A 18 23.82 -13.00 14.93
C THR A 18 23.36 -14.42 14.61
N THR A 19 23.92 -15.42 15.28
CA THR A 19 23.51 -16.83 15.17
C THR A 19 22.12 -17.03 15.76
N ILE A 20 21.82 -16.39 16.90
CA ILE A 20 20.49 -16.41 17.52
C ILE A 20 19.45 -15.69 16.63
N ASN A 21 19.81 -14.59 15.97
CA ASN A 21 18.94 -13.87 15.03
C ASN A 21 18.53 -14.73 13.81
N ARG A 22 19.35 -15.71 13.41
CA ARG A 22 18.96 -16.66 12.34
C ARG A 22 17.78 -17.57 12.74
N ILE A 23 17.45 -17.69 14.02
CA ILE A 23 16.26 -18.42 14.47
C ILE A 23 15.00 -17.71 13.97
N LEU A 24 14.98 -16.37 13.91
CA LEU A 24 13.80 -15.62 13.46
C LEU A 24 13.46 -15.93 11.99
N SER A 25 14.46 -16.25 11.16
CA SER A 25 14.26 -16.58 9.74
C SER A 25 14.05 -18.08 9.47
N THR A 26 14.67 -18.96 10.26
CA THR A 26 14.65 -20.42 10.01
C THR A 26 13.70 -21.20 10.92
N GLY A 27 13.32 -20.64 12.08
CA GLY A 27 12.44 -21.28 13.04
C GLY A 27 13.02 -22.49 13.77
N ASN A 28 14.31 -22.81 13.60
CA ASN A 28 14.93 -24.00 14.18
C ASN A 28 15.99 -23.66 15.24
N THR A 29 15.91 -24.30 16.41
CA THR A 29 16.84 -24.15 17.56
C THR A 29 17.93 -25.24 17.61
N ASP A 30 17.88 -26.22 16.71
CA ASP A 30 18.85 -27.32 16.65
C ASP A 30 20.24 -26.88 16.20
N CYS A 31 20.33 -25.77 15.45
CA CYS A 31 21.59 -25.20 14.97
C CYS A 31 22.38 -24.43 16.04
N LEU A 32 21.79 -24.19 17.22
CA LEU A 32 22.43 -23.44 18.30
C LEU A 32 23.35 -24.34 19.13
N THR A 33 24.46 -23.75 19.59
CA THR A 33 25.27 -24.37 20.64
C THR A 33 24.46 -24.53 21.94
N PRO A 34 24.85 -25.44 22.85
CA PRO A 34 24.15 -25.63 24.12
C PRO A 34 24.03 -24.33 24.94
N GLU A 35 25.03 -23.46 24.90
CA GLU A 35 25.08 -22.20 25.64
C GLU A 35 24.14 -21.14 25.04
N GLU A 36 24.14 -20.99 23.70
CA GLU A 36 23.20 -20.11 22.99
C GLU A 36 21.74 -20.55 23.19
N ARG A 37 21.50 -21.86 23.25
CA ARG A 37 20.17 -22.42 23.52
C ARG A 37 19.71 -22.09 24.94
N GLU A 38 20.59 -22.20 25.94
CA GLU A 38 20.27 -21.80 27.32
C GLU A 38 19.98 -20.30 27.41
N TYR A 39 20.77 -19.47 26.71
CA TYR A 39 20.53 -18.03 26.62
C TYR A 39 19.19 -17.70 25.98
N TYR A 40 18.86 -18.36 24.86
CA TYR A 40 17.58 -18.20 24.19
C TYR A 40 16.40 -18.59 25.10
N GLN A 41 16.52 -19.68 25.87
CA GLN A 41 15.50 -20.08 26.86
C GLN A 41 15.28 -19.02 27.94
N PHE A 42 16.35 -18.36 28.40
CA PHE A 42 16.22 -17.22 29.32
C PHE A 42 15.45 -16.06 28.69
N MET A 43 15.76 -15.72 27.43
CA MET A 43 15.04 -14.67 26.71
C MET A 43 13.55 -15.04 26.52
N GLU A 44 13.25 -16.28 26.14
CA GLU A 44 11.88 -16.76 25.99
C GLU A 44 11.11 -16.71 27.31
N MET A 45 11.75 -17.08 28.42
CA MET A 45 11.18 -16.96 29.75
C MET A 45 10.89 -15.50 30.12
N VAL A 46 11.80 -14.57 29.83
CA VAL A 46 11.56 -13.13 30.04
C VAL A 46 10.35 -12.66 29.25
N ARG A 47 10.24 -13.04 27.97
CA ARG A 47 9.08 -12.75 27.12
C ARG A 47 7.80 -13.32 27.71
N GLY A 48 7.81 -14.58 28.12
CA GLY A 48 6.67 -15.27 28.71
C GLY A 48 6.22 -14.68 30.05
N LEU A 49 7.16 -14.23 30.89
CA LEU A 49 6.84 -13.51 32.12
C LEU A 49 6.23 -12.15 31.82
N ARG A 50 6.79 -11.38 30.88
CA ARG A 50 6.29 -10.05 30.51
C ARG A 50 4.89 -10.09 29.89
N ALA A 51 4.55 -11.16 29.17
CA ALA A 51 3.20 -11.36 28.63
C ALA A 51 2.13 -11.60 29.72
N ARG A 52 2.54 -11.91 30.96
CA ARG A 52 1.63 -12.14 32.08
C ARG A 52 1.44 -10.87 32.90
N MET A 53 0.23 -10.70 33.44
CA MET A 53 -0.08 -9.62 34.37
C MET A 53 0.49 -9.89 35.78
N LEU A 54 0.52 -11.17 36.19
CA LEU A 54 0.97 -11.61 37.51
C LEU A 54 2.15 -12.58 37.40
N LEU A 55 3.11 -12.45 38.33
CA LEU A 55 4.21 -13.40 38.49
C LEU A 55 3.67 -14.80 38.84
N PRO A 56 4.45 -15.87 38.56
CA PRO A 56 4.09 -17.22 38.97
C PRO A 56 3.74 -17.26 40.47
N GLY A 57 2.51 -17.67 40.79
CA GLY A 57 1.96 -17.63 42.15
C GLY A 57 0.96 -16.49 42.43
N GLY A 58 0.64 -15.63 41.45
CA GLY A 58 -0.56 -14.76 41.46
C GLY A 58 -0.54 -13.56 42.42
N ARG A 59 0.52 -13.38 43.22
CA ARG A 59 0.56 -12.38 44.30
C ARG A 59 1.15 -11.02 43.92
N LYS A 60 1.92 -10.94 42.84
CA LYS A 60 2.67 -9.72 42.47
C LYS A 60 2.54 -9.44 40.98
N ILE A 61 2.36 -8.17 40.64
CA ILE A 61 2.35 -7.68 39.25
C ILE A 61 3.73 -7.91 38.64
N VAL A 62 3.76 -8.33 37.37
CA VAL A 62 5.02 -8.47 36.64
C VAL A 62 5.57 -7.08 36.31
N THR A 63 6.78 -6.81 36.77
CA THR A 63 7.55 -5.60 36.45
C THR A 63 8.95 -5.97 35.97
N LYS A 64 9.64 -5.07 35.24
CA LYS A 64 11.04 -5.28 34.83
C LYS A 64 11.91 -5.65 36.04
N ALA A 65 11.79 -4.92 37.13
CA ALA A 65 12.51 -5.20 38.38
C ALA A 65 12.14 -6.56 39.00
N GLY A 66 10.87 -6.97 38.92
CA GLY A 66 10.42 -8.28 39.37
C GLY A 66 11.04 -9.43 38.57
N ILE A 67 11.13 -9.29 37.24
CA ILE A 67 11.77 -10.28 36.35
C ILE A 67 13.26 -10.36 36.64
N ILE A 68 13.96 -9.22 36.73
CA ILE A 68 15.40 -9.18 37.06
C ILE A 68 15.65 -9.84 38.42
N LYS A 69 14.84 -9.54 39.44
CA LYS A 69 14.96 -10.16 40.77
C LYS A 69 14.75 -11.68 40.72
N LEU A 70 13.81 -12.15 39.90
CA LEU A 70 13.58 -13.58 39.71
C LEU A 70 14.77 -14.26 39.03
N LEU A 71 15.33 -13.65 37.99
CA LEU A 71 16.54 -14.13 37.30
C LEU A 71 17.73 -14.27 38.26
N LYS A 72 17.96 -13.26 39.11
CA LYS A 72 19.03 -13.29 40.10
C LYS A 72 18.80 -14.37 41.17
N ASN A 73 17.61 -14.41 41.76
CA ASN A 73 17.33 -15.27 42.91
C ASN A 73 17.17 -16.74 42.54
N ASN A 74 16.49 -17.01 41.42
CA ASN A 74 16.13 -18.37 41.05
C ASN A 74 17.16 -19.01 40.12
N TYR A 75 17.96 -18.23 39.39
CA TYR A 75 18.92 -18.75 38.41
C TYR A 75 20.37 -18.34 38.69
N GLY A 76 20.63 -17.62 39.78
CA GLY A 76 21.98 -17.25 40.21
C GLY A 76 22.68 -16.24 39.31
N LEU A 77 21.95 -15.55 38.43
CA LEU A 77 22.53 -14.58 37.50
C LEU A 77 22.97 -13.30 38.21
N SER A 78 24.05 -12.68 37.71
CA SER A 78 24.44 -11.35 38.16
C SER A 78 23.43 -10.29 37.74
N ASP A 79 23.46 -9.14 38.40
CA ASP A 79 22.56 -8.01 38.11
C ASP A 79 22.75 -7.49 36.67
N TRP A 80 23.99 -7.45 36.19
CA TRP A 80 24.32 -7.07 34.82
C TRP A 80 23.82 -8.12 33.81
N MET A 81 24.07 -9.42 34.05
CA MET A 81 23.60 -10.53 33.19
C MET A 81 22.08 -10.51 33.04
N ALA A 82 21.35 -10.37 34.16
CA ALA A 82 19.89 -10.35 34.15
C ALA A 82 19.31 -9.14 33.39
N ARG A 83 19.99 -7.98 33.44
CA ARG A 83 19.59 -6.81 32.63
C ARG A 83 19.87 -7.04 31.16
N ARG A 84 21.05 -7.55 30.81
CA ARG A 84 21.43 -7.86 29.42
C ARG A 84 20.45 -8.82 28.78
N ILE A 85 20.14 -9.95 29.43
CA ILE A 85 19.12 -10.92 28.95
C ILE A 85 17.77 -10.23 28.77
N TYR A 86 17.37 -9.36 29.70
CA TYR A 86 16.09 -8.67 29.59
C TYR A 86 16.06 -7.76 28.36
N ASP A 87 17.08 -6.92 28.19
CA ASP A 87 17.12 -5.95 27.10
C ASP A 87 17.26 -6.68 25.74
N ASP A 88 18.09 -7.72 25.65
CA ASP A 88 18.23 -8.56 24.47
C ASP A 88 16.94 -9.30 24.13
N ALA A 89 16.19 -9.80 25.10
CA ALA A 89 14.89 -10.43 24.86
C ALA A 89 13.88 -9.44 24.25
N ILE A 90 13.87 -8.19 24.73
CA ILE A 90 12.97 -7.18 24.16
C ILE A 90 13.37 -6.86 22.73
N ASN A 91 14.65 -6.60 22.49
CA ASN A 91 15.16 -6.30 21.16
C ASN A 91 14.93 -7.48 20.21
N PHE A 92 15.19 -8.71 20.63
CA PHE A 92 15.04 -9.90 19.80
C PHE A 92 13.58 -10.17 19.41
N PHE A 93 12.66 -10.20 20.38
CA PHE A 93 11.27 -10.62 20.13
C PHE A 93 10.36 -9.50 19.64
N TYR A 94 10.78 -8.23 19.78
CA TYR A 94 9.96 -7.06 19.42
C TYR A 94 10.68 -6.07 18.50
N ALA A 95 11.85 -6.41 17.93
CA ALA A 95 12.54 -5.56 16.95
C ALA A 95 11.67 -5.29 15.71
N GLU A 96 11.02 -6.32 15.18
CA GLU A 96 10.16 -6.21 14.02
C GLU A 96 8.73 -6.65 14.34
N THR A 97 7.78 -5.85 13.88
CA THR A 97 6.36 -6.19 13.92
C THR A 97 5.85 -6.28 12.49
N SER A 98 5.65 -7.50 11.98
CA SER A 98 5.02 -7.73 10.67
C SER A 98 3.53 -7.40 10.65
N VAL A 99 2.92 -7.35 11.83
CA VAL A 99 1.50 -7.04 12.02
C VAL A 99 1.28 -5.54 11.88
N THR A 100 0.38 -5.16 10.97
CA THR A 100 0.07 -3.76 10.73
C THR A 100 -0.54 -3.10 11.99
N PRO A 101 -0.33 -1.80 12.20
CA PRO A 101 -0.99 -1.07 13.30
C PRO A 101 -2.52 -1.22 13.27
N ARG A 102 -3.10 -1.30 12.08
CA ARG A 102 -4.55 -1.54 11.89
C ARG A 102 -4.99 -2.91 12.42
N ALA A 103 -4.21 -3.97 12.18
CA ALA A 103 -4.50 -5.28 12.73
C ALA A 103 -4.39 -5.30 14.26
N TRP A 104 -3.39 -4.61 14.82
CA TRP A 104 -3.29 -4.41 16.28
C TRP A 104 -4.47 -3.65 16.86
N ALA A 105 -4.89 -2.56 16.21
CA ALA A 105 -6.04 -1.76 16.63
C ALA A 105 -7.31 -2.62 16.67
N ASN A 106 -7.55 -3.45 15.65
CA ASN A 106 -8.66 -4.40 15.63
C ASN A 106 -8.58 -5.44 16.76
N LEU A 107 -7.40 -5.99 17.02
CA LEU A 107 -7.18 -6.97 18.10
C LEU A 107 -7.42 -6.35 19.48
N TYR A 108 -7.01 -5.09 19.69
CA TYR A 108 -7.29 -4.37 20.91
C TYR A 108 -8.77 -4.00 21.04
N ALA A 109 -9.43 -3.60 19.95
CA ALA A 109 -10.87 -3.34 19.93
C ALA A 109 -11.67 -4.58 20.34
N GLU A 110 -11.33 -5.76 19.80
CA GLU A 110 -11.99 -7.03 20.19
C GLU A 110 -11.81 -7.35 21.68
N LYS A 111 -10.62 -7.09 22.23
CA LYS A 111 -10.38 -7.27 23.68
C LYS A 111 -11.22 -6.31 24.51
N LEU A 112 -11.35 -5.06 24.09
CA LEU A 112 -12.18 -4.06 24.79
C LEU A 112 -13.66 -4.42 24.71
N GLU A 113 -14.15 -4.96 23.59
CA GLU A 113 -15.53 -5.46 23.46
C GLU A 113 -15.80 -6.61 24.44
N LYS A 114 -14.90 -7.60 24.51
CA LYS A 114 -15.01 -8.68 25.49
C LYS A 114 -15.02 -8.16 26.94
N MET A 115 -14.20 -7.15 27.23
CA MET A 115 -14.19 -6.50 28.54
C MET A 115 -15.49 -5.72 28.80
N ALA A 116 -16.07 -5.10 27.77
CA ALA A 116 -17.34 -4.41 27.87
C ALA A 116 -18.49 -5.39 28.13
N ASP A 117 -18.53 -6.54 27.47
CA ASP A 117 -19.50 -7.61 27.70
C ASP A 117 -19.44 -8.10 29.15
N LEU A 118 -18.23 -8.32 29.69
CA LEU A 118 -18.02 -8.67 31.08
C LEU A 118 -18.48 -7.56 32.04
N ALA A 119 -18.22 -6.30 31.71
CA ALA A 119 -18.67 -5.15 32.49
C ALA A 119 -20.20 -5.06 32.52
N PHE A 120 -20.87 -5.29 31.37
CA PHE A 120 -22.33 -5.33 31.28
C PHE A 120 -22.93 -6.49 32.08
N ALA A 121 -22.35 -7.69 31.96
CA ALA A 121 -22.74 -8.84 32.76
C ALA A 121 -22.59 -8.59 34.27
N SER A 122 -21.60 -7.79 34.67
CA SER A 122 -21.36 -7.38 36.06
C SER A 122 -22.18 -6.16 36.50
N GLY A 123 -23.10 -5.65 35.66
CA GLY A 123 -23.94 -4.48 35.95
C GLY A 123 -23.23 -3.12 35.87
N LYS A 124 -21.99 -3.08 35.38
CA LYS A 124 -21.16 -1.86 35.27
C LYS A 124 -21.32 -1.17 33.90
N PHE A 125 -22.53 -0.70 33.61
CA PHE A 125 -22.87 -0.12 32.30
C PHE A 125 -22.05 1.11 31.90
N LYS A 126 -21.66 1.95 32.87
CA LYS A 126 -20.82 3.13 32.58
C LYS A 126 -19.42 2.75 32.09
N GLU A 127 -18.80 1.76 32.73
CA GLU A 127 -17.50 1.22 32.34
C GLU A 127 -17.59 0.49 31.00
N GLY A 128 -18.63 -0.34 30.80
CA GLY A 128 -18.87 -1.03 29.53
C GLY A 128 -19.06 -0.07 28.36
N ARG A 129 -19.82 1.02 28.55
CA ARG A 129 -19.98 2.07 27.53
C ARG A 129 -18.66 2.77 27.19
N ALA A 130 -17.81 3.04 28.18
CA ALA A 130 -16.51 3.66 27.96
C ALA A 130 -15.60 2.73 27.13
N LEU A 131 -15.54 1.45 27.49
CA LEU A 131 -14.77 0.43 26.76
C LEU A 131 -15.23 0.28 25.31
N LEU A 132 -16.55 0.32 25.04
CA LEU A 132 -17.08 0.30 23.67
C LEU A 132 -16.72 1.56 22.88
N ASN A 133 -16.73 2.74 23.51
CA ASN A 133 -16.32 3.97 22.84
C ASN A 133 -14.84 3.91 22.42
N ASP A 134 -13.98 3.38 23.29
CA ASP A 134 -12.57 3.21 22.98
C ASP A 134 -12.34 2.14 21.90
N ALA A 135 -13.14 1.07 21.88
CA ALA A 135 -13.12 0.09 20.79
C ALA A 135 -13.54 0.71 19.44
N ALA A 136 -14.58 1.55 19.42
CA ALA A 136 -15.05 2.24 18.22
C ALA A 136 -14.00 3.20 17.64
N LYS A 137 -13.26 3.91 18.51
CA LYS A 137 -12.12 4.73 18.10
C LYS A 137 -11.01 3.90 17.47
N LEU A 138 -10.64 2.77 18.06
CA LEU A 138 -9.61 1.89 17.51
C LEU A 138 -9.98 1.30 16.14
N ARG A 139 -11.27 1.15 15.84
CA ARG A 139 -11.74 0.70 14.51
C ARG A 139 -11.82 1.82 13.47
N GLY A 140 -11.55 3.06 13.86
CA GLY A 140 -11.66 4.22 12.97
C GLY A 140 -13.10 4.59 12.64
N CYS A 141 -14.07 4.22 13.50
CA CYS A 141 -15.50 4.54 13.26
C CYS A 141 -15.79 6.03 13.29
N TYR A 142 -14.88 6.85 13.84
CA TYR A 142 -14.99 8.30 13.93
C TYR A 142 -14.00 9.03 13.01
N ASP A 143 -13.20 8.28 12.24
CA ASP A 143 -12.25 8.89 11.32
C ASP A 143 -13.04 9.51 10.16
N GLU A 144 -12.69 10.75 9.79
CA GLU A 144 -13.26 11.38 8.61
C GLU A 144 -12.96 10.50 7.39
N ALA A 145 -13.98 10.20 6.59
CA ALA A 145 -13.81 9.41 5.38
C ALA A 145 -12.74 10.09 4.53
N ALA A 146 -11.68 9.35 4.19
CA ALA A 146 -10.63 9.87 3.33
C ALA A 146 -11.28 10.44 2.07
N PRO A 147 -10.87 11.64 1.60
CA PRO A 147 -11.46 12.24 0.43
C PRO A 147 -11.33 11.26 -0.74
N GLU A 148 -12.47 10.75 -1.22
CA GLU A 148 -12.49 9.89 -2.39
C GLU A 148 -11.90 10.70 -3.55
N ILE A 149 -10.94 10.11 -4.27
CA ILE A 149 -10.40 10.73 -5.48
C ILE A 149 -11.61 11.01 -6.38
N PRO A 150 -11.85 12.27 -6.79
CA PRO A 150 -12.99 12.60 -7.63
C PRO A 150 -13.01 11.67 -8.85
N GLU A 151 -14.16 11.05 -9.12
CA GLU A 151 -14.30 10.08 -10.23
C GLU A 151 -13.82 10.66 -11.58
N GLU A 152 -13.88 11.98 -11.74
CA GLU A 152 -13.40 12.72 -12.91
C GLU A 152 -11.88 12.60 -13.17
N LEU A 153 -11.09 12.34 -12.12
CA LEU A 153 -9.64 12.09 -12.26
C LEU A 153 -9.34 10.62 -12.54
N LEU A 154 -10.22 9.71 -12.14
CA LEU A 154 -10.12 8.28 -12.41
C LEU A 154 -10.58 7.95 -13.83
N GLN A 155 -11.52 8.72 -14.37
CA GLN A 155 -12.01 8.62 -15.74
C GLN A 155 -11.45 9.78 -16.58
N PRO A 156 -10.34 9.61 -17.29
CA PRO A 156 -9.85 10.65 -18.18
C PRO A 156 -10.92 10.92 -19.25
N LYS A 157 -11.59 12.08 -19.16
CA LYS A 157 -12.45 12.59 -20.24
C LYS A 157 -11.54 12.85 -21.45
N THR A 158 -11.40 11.86 -22.33
CA THR A 158 -10.69 12.04 -23.61
C THR A 158 -11.46 13.06 -24.43
N ALA A 159 -10.94 14.28 -24.54
CA ALA A 159 -11.48 15.28 -25.45
C ALA A 159 -11.19 14.83 -26.89
N ILE A 160 -12.23 14.41 -27.62
CA ILE A 160 -12.12 14.11 -29.05
C ILE A 160 -12.19 15.44 -29.81
N ILE A 161 -11.08 15.87 -30.38
CA ILE A 161 -10.98 17.09 -31.19
C ILE A 161 -11.14 16.71 -32.66
N TYR A 162 -12.17 17.24 -33.32
CA TYR A 162 -12.35 17.14 -34.77
C TYR A 162 -11.78 18.41 -35.42
N THR A 163 -10.82 18.26 -36.32
CA THR A 163 -10.26 19.37 -37.11
C THR A 163 -10.19 18.98 -38.58
N SER A 164 -10.50 19.94 -39.46
CA SER A 164 -10.34 19.82 -40.91
C SER A 164 -8.94 20.20 -41.38
N ASP A 165 -8.10 20.74 -40.49
CA ASP A 165 -6.73 21.12 -40.81
C ASP A 165 -5.79 19.93 -40.62
N ALA A 166 -5.21 19.47 -41.73
CA ALA A 166 -4.23 18.38 -41.76
C ALA A 166 -2.96 18.72 -40.94
N ALA A 167 -2.57 20.00 -40.89
CA ALA A 167 -1.40 20.44 -40.13
C ALA A 167 -1.63 20.33 -38.62
N ALA A 168 -2.86 20.59 -38.16
CA ALA A 168 -3.25 20.41 -36.76
C ALA A 168 -3.25 18.92 -36.32
N LEU A 169 -3.30 17.98 -37.28
CA LEU A 169 -3.16 16.54 -37.06
C LEU A 169 -1.72 16.03 -37.23
N GLY A 170 -0.76 16.92 -37.48
CA GLY A 170 0.65 16.56 -37.69
C GLY A 170 0.96 15.99 -39.08
N ALA A 171 0.03 16.07 -40.04
CA ALA A 171 0.31 15.73 -41.43
C ALA A 171 1.10 16.85 -42.12
N PRO A 172 2.03 16.54 -43.03
CA PRO A 172 2.77 17.56 -43.77
C PRO A 172 1.81 18.40 -44.62
N ALA A 173 2.08 19.71 -44.72
CA ALA A 173 1.34 20.59 -45.61
C ALA A 173 1.51 20.11 -47.06
N ALA A 174 0.40 19.86 -47.75
CA ALA A 174 0.46 19.37 -49.12
C ALA A 174 1.08 20.42 -50.06
N ASP A 175 2.03 20.01 -50.90
CA ASP A 175 2.60 20.89 -51.91
C ASP A 175 1.56 21.12 -53.02
N ARG A 176 1.12 22.39 -53.14
CA ARG A 176 0.10 22.80 -54.10
C ARG A 176 0.55 22.56 -55.55
N ARG A 177 1.87 22.52 -55.82
CA ARG A 177 2.42 22.28 -57.15
C ARG A 177 2.34 20.81 -57.54
N GLU A 178 2.64 19.92 -56.60
CA GLU A 178 2.51 18.46 -56.81
C GLU A 178 1.04 18.09 -56.99
N LEU A 179 0.14 18.69 -56.19
CA LEU A 179 -1.30 18.51 -56.35
C LEU A 179 -1.80 19.01 -57.71
N GLU A 180 -1.32 20.15 -58.19
CA GLU A 180 -1.71 20.66 -59.50
C GLU A 180 -1.26 19.74 -60.64
N ALA A 181 -0.01 19.27 -60.59
CA ALA A 181 0.55 18.33 -61.55
C ALA A 181 -0.23 17.01 -61.54
N PHE A 182 -0.56 16.48 -60.35
CA PHE A 182 -1.37 15.29 -60.21
C PHE A 182 -2.76 15.45 -60.84
N ILE A 183 -3.44 16.58 -60.60
CA ILE A 183 -4.77 16.86 -61.18
C ILE A 183 -4.71 16.96 -62.72
N ASP A 184 -3.61 17.48 -63.27
CA ASP A 184 -3.41 17.58 -64.72
C ASP A 184 -3.06 16.23 -65.35
N GLU A 185 -2.43 15.33 -64.60
CA GLU A 185 -2.07 13.97 -65.04
C GLU A 185 -3.29 13.02 -65.10
N ILE A 186 -4.39 13.31 -64.38
CA ILE A 186 -5.60 12.47 -64.41
C ILE A 186 -6.17 12.40 -65.84
N PRO A 187 -6.18 11.21 -66.48
CA PRO A 187 -6.71 11.04 -67.83
C PRO A 187 -8.24 11.09 -67.83
N GLU A 188 -8.82 11.45 -68.98
CA GLU A 188 -10.28 11.43 -69.24
C GLU A 188 -11.16 12.37 -68.38
N VAL A 189 -10.58 13.40 -67.74
CA VAL A 189 -11.36 14.40 -67.00
C VAL A 189 -11.66 15.63 -67.87
N PRO A 190 -12.93 16.00 -68.09
CA PRO A 190 -13.31 17.26 -68.74
C PRO A 190 -12.65 18.47 -68.08
N GLN A 191 -12.21 19.44 -68.88
CA GLN A 191 -11.46 20.61 -68.40
C GLN A 191 -12.25 21.45 -67.36
N ILE A 192 -13.59 21.41 -67.42
CA ILE A 192 -14.49 22.05 -66.46
C ILE A 192 -14.37 21.39 -65.08
N ILE A 193 -14.48 20.06 -65.02
CA ILE A 193 -14.36 19.28 -63.78
C ILE A 193 -12.94 19.42 -63.20
N ARG A 194 -11.92 19.41 -64.06
CA ARG A 194 -10.53 19.65 -63.64
C ARG A 194 -10.36 21.03 -62.99
N GLY A 195 -11.02 22.06 -63.54
CA GLY A 195 -11.06 23.40 -62.96
C GLY A 195 -11.69 23.42 -61.56
N ARG A 196 -12.80 22.69 -61.37
CA ARG A 196 -13.50 22.58 -60.08
C ARG A 196 -12.63 21.89 -59.03
N VAL A 197 -11.97 20.79 -59.40
CA VAL A 197 -11.06 20.06 -58.51
C VAL A 197 -9.89 20.94 -58.06
N LYS A 198 -9.32 21.77 -58.95
CA LYS A 198 -8.27 22.75 -58.58
C LYS A 198 -8.76 23.84 -57.61
N GLU A 199 -10.02 24.26 -57.73
CA GLU A 199 -10.64 25.20 -56.79
C GLU A 199 -10.95 24.54 -55.44
N ASP A 200 -11.39 23.28 -55.42
CA ASP A 200 -11.69 22.56 -54.19
C ASP A 200 -10.43 22.14 -53.42
N ALA A 201 -9.33 21.87 -54.12
CA ALA A 201 -8.00 21.70 -53.55
C ALA A 201 -7.38 23.01 -53.02
N GLY A 202 -8.04 24.16 -53.19
CA GLY A 202 -7.54 25.46 -52.73
C GLY A 202 -6.34 26.00 -53.52
N ILE A 203 -6.09 25.47 -54.72
CA ILE A 203 -5.06 25.95 -55.66
C ILE A 203 -5.55 27.22 -56.36
N LYS A 204 -6.84 27.25 -56.74
CA LYS A 204 -7.52 28.43 -57.32
C LYS A 204 -8.61 28.96 -56.38
N PRO A 205 -8.91 30.26 -56.40
CA PRO A 205 -10.00 30.82 -55.60
C PRO A 205 -11.35 30.29 -56.09
N LYS A 206 -12.20 29.86 -55.15
CA LYS A 206 -13.54 29.33 -55.47
C LYS A 206 -14.42 30.45 -56.04
N ASN A 207 -14.97 30.24 -57.25
CA ASN A 207 -15.92 31.16 -57.87
C ASN A 207 -17.30 30.49 -58.00
N LEU A 208 -18.11 30.64 -56.95
CA LEU A 208 -19.42 29.99 -56.81
C LEU A 208 -20.40 30.40 -57.92
N LEU A 209 -20.41 31.68 -58.30
CA LEU A 209 -21.28 32.20 -59.36
C LEU A 209 -20.99 31.53 -60.70
N LYS A 210 -19.71 31.31 -61.02
CA LYS A 210 -19.30 30.64 -62.25
C LYS A 210 -19.76 29.16 -62.26
N ARG A 211 -19.60 28.45 -61.14
CA ARG A 211 -20.06 27.06 -60.99
C ARG A 211 -21.57 26.93 -61.21
N MET A 212 -22.36 27.79 -60.58
CA MET A 212 -23.82 27.77 -60.72
C MET A 212 -24.26 27.97 -62.18
N ILE A 213 -23.58 28.84 -62.95
CA ILE A 213 -23.89 29.07 -64.36
C ILE A 213 -23.50 27.86 -65.23
N GLU A 214 -22.39 27.19 -64.91
CA GLU A 214 -21.94 25.98 -65.61
C GLU A 214 -22.86 24.78 -65.30
N ASP A 215 -23.27 24.61 -64.04
CA ASP A 215 -24.22 23.56 -63.63
C ASP A 215 -25.57 23.74 -64.33
N VAL A 216 -26.09 24.97 -64.39
CA VAL A 216 -27.35 25.25 -65.11
C VAL A 216 -27.27 24.89 -66.60
N LYS A 217 -26.09 24.98 -67.23
CA LYS A 217 -25.90 24.57 -68.63
C LYS A 217 -25.82 23.05 -68.78
N GLU A 218 -25.06 22.40 -67.90
CA GLU A 218 -24.91 20.93 -67.90
C GLU A 218 -26.25 20.22 -67.67
N PHE A 219 -27.08 20.74 -66.76
CA PHE A 219 -28.43 20.20 -66.51
C PHE A 219 -29.49 20.67 -67.53
N ALA A 220 -29.21 21.64 -68.39
CA ALA A 220 -30.13 22.06 -69.46
C ALA A 220 -29.99 21.20 -70.73
N ASP A 221 -28.77 20.73 -71.03
CA ASP A 221 -28.47 19.93 -72.22
C ASP A 221 -28.91 18.44 -72.07
N GLU A 222 -29.25 17.97 -70.86
CA GLU A 222 -29.79 16.62 -70.61
C GLU A 222 -31.31 16.50 -70.84
N THR A 223 -32.00 17.59 -71.22
CA THR A 223 -33.47 17.65 -71.32
C THR A 223 -34.08 17.55 -72.73
N ASP A 224 -33.31 17.14 -73.75
CA ASP A 224 -33.81 16.82 -75.10
C ASP A 224 -33.99 15.31 -75.34
#